data_AF-A5N5N0-F1
#
_entry.id   AF-A5N5N0-F1
#
_cell.length_a   1.000
_cell.length_b   1.000
_cell.length_c   1.000
_cell.angle_alpha   90.00
_cell.angle_beta   90.00
_cell.angle_gamma   90.00
#
_symmetry.space_group_name_H-M   'P 1'
#
loop_
_entity.id
_entity.type
_entity.pdbx_description
1 polymer ?
#
loop_
_entity_poly.entity_id
_entity_poly.type
_entity_poly.pdbx_seq_one_letter_code
_entity_poly.pdbx_strand_id
1 'polypeptide(L)'
;MARKKDVYKVKPMTEGKKNIISDLLNEYDIKSAEDVQEALKDLLGGTLQEMLEAEMDDHLGYKKYDRCDETNCRNGIKPKKIRRKYGEMDINVP
;
A
#
# COMPACT_ATOMS: atom_id res chain seq x y z
N MET A 1 14.03 9.48 -31.76
CA MET A 1 13.50 8.10 -31.80
C MET A 1 12.61 7.87 -30.58
N ALA A 2 11.31 7.64 -30.76
CA ALA A 2 10.41 7.34 -29.66
C ALA A 2 10.69 5.93 -29.12
N ARG A 3 11.07 5.82 -27.85
CA ARG A 3 11.22 4.52 -27.16
C ARG A 3 9.86 3.82 -27.18
N LYS A 4 9.75 2.68 -27.88
CA LYS A 4 8.56 1.81 -27.78
C LYS A 4 8.41 1.42 -26.31
N LYS A 5 7.27 1.72 -25.69
CA LYS A 5 6.95 1.26 -24.34
C LYS A 5 6.84 -0.27 -24.38
N ASP A 6 7.62 -0.96 -23.57
CA ASP A 6 7.50 -2.41 -23.44
C ASP A 6 6.09 -2.76 -22.96
N VAL A 7 5.35 -3.50 -23.80
CA VAL A 7 3.99 -3.94 -23.48
C VAL A 7 4.10 -5.12 -22.52
N TYR A 8 3.70 -4.90 -21.27
CA TYR A 8 3.62 -5.97 -20.29
C TYR A 8 2.52 -6.95 -20.69
N LYS A 9 2.88 -8.22 -20.94
CA LYS A 9 1.93 -9.28 -21.23
C LYS A 9 1.43 -9.87 -19.92
N VAL A 10 0.11 -9.85 -19.73
CA VAL A 10 -0.54 -10.39 -18.54
C VAL A 10 -0.28 -11.91 -18.49
N LYS A 11 0.28 -12.38 -17.36
CA LYS A 11 0.49 -13.80 -17.09
C LYS A 11 -0.85 -14.49 -16.79
N PRO A 12 -0.98 -15.81 -17.02
CA PRO A 12 -2.20 -16.54 -16.65
C PRO A 12 -2.49 -16.38 -15.15
N MET A 13 -3.76 -16.11 -14.83
CA MET A 13 -4.21 -15.96 -13.45
C MET A 13 -4.35 -17.34 -12.78
N THR A 14 -3.68 -17.51 -11.64
CA THR A 14 -3.93 -18.64 -10.72
C THR A 14 -5.22 -18.39 -9.94
N GLU A 15 -5.86 -19.45 -9.45
CA GLU A 15 -7.15 -19.36 -8.72
C GLU A 15 -7.05 -18.41 -7.51
N GLY A 16 -5.99 -18.50 -6.71
CA GLY A 16 -5.77 -17.57 -5.59
C GLY A 16 -5.69 -16.10 -6.02
N LYS A 17 -5.13 -15.80 -7.20
CA LYS A 17 -5.10 -14.41 -7.71
C LYS A 17 -6.48 -13.95 -8.19
N LYS A 18 -7.33 -14.86 -8.67
CA LYS A 18 -8.71 -14.53 -9.05
C LYS A 18 -9.54 -14.16 -7.83
N ASN A 19 -9.38 -14.89 -6.73
CA ASN A 19 -10.08 -14.62 -5.47
C ASN A 19 -9.71 -13.24 -4.90
N ILE A 20 -8.41 -12.91 -4.87
CA ILE A 20 -7.97 -11.58 -4.42
C ILE A 20 -8.54 -10.48 -5.31
N ILE A 21 -8.57 -10.67 -6.63
CA ILE A 21 -9.19 -9.68 -7.53
C ILE A 21 -10.69 -9.56 -7.30
N SER A 22 -11.42 -10.67 -7.09
CA SER A 22 -12.85 -10.59 -6.81
C SER A 22 -13.14 -9.85 -5.50
N ASP A 23 -12.34 -10.09 -4.47
CA ASP A 23 -12.49 -9.41 -3.17
C ASP A 23 -12.23 -7.91 -3.33
N LEU A 24 -11.17 -7.53 -4.06
CA LEU A 24 -10.86 -6.12 -4.36
C LEU A 24 -11.96 -5.43 -5.19
N LEU A 25 -12.53 -6.13 -6.19
CA LEU A 25 -13.62 -5.60 -7.00
C LEU A 25 -14.86 -5.31 -6.17
N ASN A 26 -15.15 -6.16 -5.17
CA ASN A 26 -16.29 -6.00 -4.29
C ASN A 26 -16.06 -4.91 -3.23
N GLU A 27 -14.87 -4.87 -2.62
CA GLU A 27 -14.55 -3.95 -1.52
C GLU A 27 -14.44 -2.49 -1.99
N TYR A 28 -13.91 -2.26 -3.19
CA TYR A 28 -13.77 -0.93 -3.79
C TYR A 28 -14.92 -0.55 -4.74
N ASP A 29 -15.96 -1.37 -4.88
CA ASP A 29 -17.12 -1.16 -5.78
C ASP A 29 -16.70 -0.69 -7.19
N ILE A 30 -15.74 -1.41 -7.78
CA ILE A 30 -15.05 -1.01 -9.02
C ILE A 30 -16.00 -1.16 -10.21
N LYS A 31 -16.31 -0.05 -10.89
CA LYS A 31 -17.21 -0.01 -12.06
C LYS A 31 -16.49 0.41 -13.34
N SER A 32 -15.38 1.13 -13.21
CA SER A 32 -14.63 1.72 -14.31
C SER A 32 -13.14 1.37 -14.29
N ALA A 33 -12.46 1.58 -15.42
CA ALA A 33 -11.01 1.42 -15.49
C ALA A 33 -10.25 2.47 -14.66
N GLU A 34 -10.89 3.60 -14.34
CA GLU A 34 -10.31 4.64 -13.47
C GLU A 34 -10.38 4.20 -12.00
N ASP A 35 -11.49 3.59 -11.59
CA ASP A 35 -11.70 3.07 -10.23
C ASP A 35 -10.67 1.97 -9.91
N VAL A 36 -10.31 1.14 -10.90
CA VAL A 36 -9.22 0.16 -10.76
C VAL A 36 -7.90 0.85 -10.42
N GLN A 37 -7.60 1.98 -11.05
CA GLN A 37 -6.35 2.71 -10.79
C GLN A 37 -6.35 3.37 -9.42
N GLU A 38 -7.51 3.86 -8.96
CA GLU A 38 -7.66 4.45 -7.63
C GLU A 38 -7.53 3.38 -6.54
N ALA A 39 -8.24 2.26 -6.66
CA ALA A 39 -8.11 1.13 -5.74
C ALA A 39 -6.67 0.62 -5.64
N LEU A 40 -5.93 0.57 -6.76
CA LEU A 40 -4.52 0.19 -6.76
C LEU A 40 -3.63 1.22 -6.07
N LYS A 41 -3.93 2.53 -6.14
CA LYS A 41 -3.18 3.55 -5.40
C LYS A 41 -3.40 3.39 -3.90
N ASP A 42 -4.64 3.18 -3.48
CA ASP A 42 -4.98 3.01 -2.07
C ASP A 42 -4.37 1.74 -1.50
N LEU A 43 -4.45 0.63 -2.22
CA LEU A 43 -3.83 -0.64 -1.82
C LEU A 43 -2.31 -0.51 -1.71
N LEU A 44 -1.65 0.17 -2.66
CA LEU A 44 -0.22 0.45 -2.57
C LEU A 44 0.11 1.40 -1.39
N GLY A 45 -0.80 2.31 -1.05
CA GLY A 45 -0.64 3.25 0.05
C GLY A 45 -0.74 2.55 1.40
N GLY A 46 -1.79 1.75 1.59
CA GLY A 46 -2.01 0.95 2.79
C GLY A 46 -0.87 -0.05 3.02
N THR A 47 -0.47 -0.79 1.99
CA THR A 47 0.66 -1.73 2.11
C THR A 47 1.97 -1.04 2.49
N LEU A 48 2.25 0.15 1.95
CA LEU A 48 3.42 0.93 2.37
C LEU A 48 3.32 1.41 3.82
N GLN A 49 2.14 1.83 4.27
CA GLN A 49 1.92 2.23 5.67
C GLN A 49 2.13 1.04 6.61
N GLU A 50 1.54 -0.12 6.31
CA GLU A 50 1.70 -1.34 7.11
C GLU A 50 3.18 -1.78 7.18
N MET A 51 3.90 -1.72 6.06
CA MET A 51 5.34 -2.01 6.05
C MET A 51 6.12 -1.04 6.95
N LEU A 52 5.80 0.25 6.93
CA LEU A 52 6.45 1.25 7.78
C LEU A 52 6.10 1.08 9.27
N GLU A 53 4.85 0.68 9.57
CA GLU A 53 4.45 0.33 10.93
C GLU A 53 5.19 -0.90 11.44
N ALA A 54 5.32 -1.95 10.61
CA ALA A 54 6.10 -3.14 10.95
C ALA A 54 7.59 -2.82 11.16
N GLU A 55 8.19 -1.99 10.30
CA GLU A 55 9.58 -1.52 10.50
C GLU A 55 9.72 -0.73 11.82
N MET A 56 8.70 0.03 12.22
CA MET A 56 8.70 0.77 13.48
C MET A 56 8.53 -0.16 14.69
N ASP A 57 7.67 -1.18 14.59
CA ASP A 57 7.53 -2.25 15.58
C ASP A 57 8.88 -2.94 15.82
N ASP A 58 9.59 -3.29 14.74
CA ASP A 58 10.91 -3.93 14.81
C ASP A 58 11.99 -2.98 15.35
N HIS A 59 11.97 -1.69 14.98
CA HIS A 59 12.94 -0.71 15.44
C HIS A 59 12.83 -0.42 16.94
N LEU A 60 11.59 -0.32 17.43
CA LEU A 60 11.30 -0.06 18.84
C LEU A 60 11.34 -1.34 19.68
N GLY A 61 11.06 -2.51 19.09
CA GLY A 61 11.01 -3.78 19.81
C GLY A 61 9.68 -4.08 20.50
N TYR A 62 8.67 -3.21 20.35
CA TYR A 62 7.34 -3.38 20.92
C TYR A 62 6.25 -2.90 19.97
N LYS A 63 5.05 -3.48 20.08
CA LYS A 63 3.90 -3.11 19.24
C LYS A 63 3.21 -1.85 19.74
N LYS A 64 2.43 -1.22 18.88
CA LYS A 64 1.60 -0.09 19.26
C LYS A 64 0.70 -0.45 20.45
N TYR A 65 0.78 0.36 21.51
CA TYR A 65 0.09 0.20 22.80
C TYR A 65 0.58 -0.94 23.71
N ASP A 66 1.68 -1.62 23.38
CA ASP A 66 2.30 -2.53 24.34
C ASP A 66 2.87 -1.77 25.52
N ARG A 67 2.75 -2.38 26.71
CA ARG A 67 3.38 -1.85 27.93
C ARG A 67 4.87 -2.20 27.87
N CYS A 68 5.68 -1.18 27.60
CA CYS A 68 7.12 -1.28 27.62
C CYS A 68 7.71 -0.29 28.62
N ASP A 69 8.78 -0.68 29.32
CA ASP A 69 9.56 0.17 30.22
C ASP A 69 10.64 0.98 29.49
N GLU A 70 10.59 1.01 28.15
CA GLU A 70 11.52 1.78 27.32
C GLU A 70 11.31 3.28 27.42
N THR A 71 12.42 4.03 27.33
CA THR A 71 12.41 5.49 27.39
C THR A 71 11.88 6.12 26.09
N ASN A 72 11.87 5.38 24.98
CA ASN A 72 11.47 5.89 23.67
C ASN A 72 10.03 5.50 23.32
N CYS A 73 9.21 6.50 23.01
CA CYS A 73 7.78 6.35 22.78
C CYS A 73 7.40 6.76 21.36
N ARG A 74 6.45 6.04 20.75
CA ARG A 74 5.85 6.45 19.47
C ARG A 74 5.22 7.83 19.59
N ASN A 75 5.54 8.72 18.65
CA ASN A 75 5.12 10.11 18.70
C ASN A 75 4.19 10.48 17.53
N GLY A 76 3.07 9.77 17.45
CA GLY A 76 2.00 10.03 16.47
C GLY A 76 2.36 9.58 15.06
N ILE A 77 1.70 10.19 14.08
CA ILE A 77 1.88 9.93 12.64
C ILE A 77 2.09 11.25 11.90
N LYS A 78 2.86 11.23 10.83
CA LYS A 78 3.08 12.40 9.96
C LYS A 78 2.67 12.12 8.52
N PRO A 79 1.91 13.03 7.87
CA PRO A 79 1.55 12.87 6.48
C PRO A 79 2.77 13.11 5.57
N LYS A 80 2.93 12.27 4.55
CA LYS A 80 3.98 12.40 3.54
C LYS A 80 3.40 12.15 2.16
N LYS A 81 3.58 13.14 1.28
CA LYS A 81 3.24 13.02 -0.14
C LYS A 81 4.37 12.33 -0.91
N ILE A 82 4.04 11.26 -1.63
CA ILE A 82 4.99 10.47 -2.42
C ILE A 82 4.58 10.48 -3.89
N ARG A 83 5.56 10.67 -4.77
CA ARG A 83 5.38 10.57 -6.23
C ARG A 83 5.80 9.19 -6.72
N ARG A 84 4.87 8.46 -7.33
CA ARG A 84 5.09 7.11 -7.89
C ARG A 84 4.65 7.06 -9.36
N LYS A 85 4.94 5.94 -10.02
CA LYS A 85 4.54 5.68 -11.42
C LYS A 85 3.01 5.76 -11.62
N TYR A 86 2.25 5.46 -10.58
CA TYR A 86 0.78 5.43 -10.61
C TYR A 86 0.14 6.76 -10.21
N GLY A 87 0.93 7.77 -9.82
CA GLY A 87 0.42 9.09 -9.41
C GLY A 87 1.08 9.62 -8.15
N GLU A 88 0.54 10.73 -7.64
CA GLU A 88 0.82 11.23 -6.30
C GLU A 88 -0.09 10.51 -5.30
N MET A 89 0.46 10.16 -4.14
CA MET A 89 -0.30 9.56 -3.05
C MET A 89 0.17 10.15 -1.72
N ASP A 90 -0.76 10.29 -0.79
CA ASP A 90 -0.48 10.75 0.57
C ASP A 90 -0.53 9.55 1.51
N ILE A 91 0.55 9.33 2.26
CA ILE A 91 0.62 8.26 3.27
C ILE A 91 0.93 8.82 4.65
N ASN A 92 0.47 8.12 5.69
CA ASN A 92 0.79 8.43 7.07
C ASN A 92 1.98 7.58 7.51
N VAL A 93 3.04 8.22 7.97
CA VAL A 93 4.27 7.55 8.43
C VAL A 93 4.32 7.59 9.95
N PRO A 94 4.55 6.45 10.63
CA PRO A 94 4.75 6.39 12.09
C PRO A 94 6.08 6.99 12.54
#